data_AF-A0A2D5AYR0-F1
#
_entry.id   AF-A0A2D5AYR0-F1
#
_cell.length_a   1.000
_cell.length_b   1.000
_cell.length_c   1.000
_cell.angle_alpha   90.00
_cell.angle_beta   90.00
_cell.angle_gamma   90.00
#
_symmetry.space_group_name_H-M   'P 1'
#
loop_
_entity.id
_entity.type
_entity.pdbx_description
1 polymer ?
#
loop_
_entity_poly.entity_id
_entity_poly.type
_entity_poly.pdbx_seq_one_letter_code
_entity_poly.pdbx_strand_id
1 'polypeptide(L)'
;MESWNWRARLEDRANNRFRPSATITVTPSGPVAAPVADFAANPTSGEAPLNVGFSDLSSETPTAWAWNFGDGATSTLQNPTHVYSTAGTFTV
;
A
#
# COMPACT_ATOMS: atom_id res chain seq x y z
N MET A 1 -10.66 2.39 -54.15
CA MET A 1 -11.90 1.76 -53.65
C MET A 1 -11.63 0.27 -53.64
N GLU A 2 -11.01 -0.22 -52.57
CA GLU A 2 -10.46 -1.57 -52.52
C GLU A 2 -11.07 -2.29 -51.33
N SER A 3 -11.87 -3.31 -51.61
CA SER A 3 -12.37 -4.26 -50.63
C SER A 3 -12.47 -5.62 -51.30
N TRP A 4 -11.41 -6.42 -51.21
CA TRP A 4 -11.53 -7.87 -51.28
C TRP A 4 -10.72 -8.48 -50.13
N ASN A 5 -11.47 -9.21 -49.31
CA ASN A 5 -11.09 -9.75 -48.01
C ASN A 5 -10.00 -10.81 -48.15
N TRP A 6 -8.87 -10.59 -47.47
CA TRP A 6 -7.86 -11.61 -47.25
C TRP A 6 -8.42 -12.64 -46.24
N ARG A 7 -8.93 -13.78 -46.71
CA ARG A 7 -9.05 -14.96 -45.86
C ARG A 7 -7.87 -15.86 -46.19
N ALA A 8 -6.82 -15.73 -45.39
CA ALA A 8 -5.67 -16.63 -45.44
C ALA A 8 -6.16 -18.07 -45.21
N ARG A 9 -6.04 -18.90 -46.24
CA ARG A 9 -6.20 -20.34 -46.14
C ARG A 9 -4.81 -20.92 -45.94
N LEU A 10 -4.48 -21.27 -44.70
CA LEU A 10 -3.35 -22.15 -44.38
C LEU A 10 -3.83 -23.13 -43.31
N GLU A 11 -4.09 -24.36 -43.75
CA GLU A 11 -4.23 -25.52 -42.89
C GLU A 11 -2.83 -26.03 -42.55
N ASP A 12 -2.21 -25.46 -41.51
CA ASP A 12 -1.02 -26.07 -40.91
C ASP A 12 -1.41 -26.82 -39.63
N ARG A 13 -1.47 -28.15 -39.76
CA ARG A 13 -1.46 -29.10 -38.64
C ARG A 13 -0.06 -29.14 -38.02
N ALA A 14 0.31 -28.11 -37.27
CA ALA A 14 1.44 -28.17 -36.36
C ALA A 14 1.23 -27.19 -35.20
N ASN A 15 0.73 -27.75 -34.09
CA ASN A 15 0.92 -27.32 -32.71
C ASN A 15 1.71 -26.01 -32.49
N ASN A 16 1.07 -24.84 -32.62
CA ASN A 16 1.53 -23.67 -31.87
C ASN A 16 0.38 -22.69 -31.64
N ARG A 17 -0.36 -22.93 -30.56
CA ARG A 17 -1.19 -21.89 -29.94
C ARG A 17 -0.24 -20.76 -29.53
N PHE A 18 -0.08 -19.76 -30.39
CA PHE A 18 0.44 -18.46 -29.97
C PHE A 18 -0.52 -17.93 -28.91
N ARG A 19 -0.17 -18.16 -27.64
CA ARG A 19 -0.69 -17.38 -26.53
C ARG A 19 0.16 -16.12 -26.52
N PRO A 20 -0.32 -14.96 -26.99
CA PRO A 20 0.43 -13.74 -26.81
C PRO A 20 0.54 -13.50 -25.30
N SER A 21 1.70 -13.83 -24.75
CA SER A 21 2.06 -13.47 -23.38
C SER A 21 2.76 -12.12 -23.47
N ALA A 22 2.09 -11.08 -22.97
CA ALA A 22 2.68 -9.77 -22.83
C ALA A 22 3.14 -9.60 -21.38
N THR A 23 4.40 -9.21 -21.18
CA THR A 23 4.93 -8.89 -19.84
C THR A 23 4.89 -7.38 -19.66
N ILE A 24 4.12 -6.90 -18.69
CA ILE A 24 4.12 -5.48 -18.29
C ILE A 24 5.20 -5.32 -17.23
N THR A 25 6.24 -4.52 -17.53
CA THR A 25 7.29 -4.18 -16.56
C THR A 25 7.05 -2.75 -16.10
N VAL A 26 6.67 -2.59 -14.84
CA VAL A 26 6.61 -1.28 -14.17
C VAL A 26 7.95 -1.08 -13.47
N THR A 27 8.79 -0.21 -14.00
CA THR A 27 10.03 0.23 -13.34
C THR A 27 9.73 1.43 -12.42
N PRO A 28 10.16 1.40 -11.15
CA PRO A 28 10.06 2.58 -10.29
C PRO A 28 10.88 3.73 -10.88
N SER A 29 10.30 4.93 -10.88
CA SER A 29 10.94 6.14 -11.40
C SER A 29 11.93 6.70 -10.38
N GLY A 30 13.24 6.51 -10.63
CA GLY A 30 14.31 7.22 -9.93
C GLY A 30 14.74 6.62 -8.58
N PRO A 31 15.77 7.21 -7.93
CA PRO A 31 16.19 6.79 -6.60
C PRO A 31 15.05 7.09 -5.63
N VAL A 32 14.37 6.03 -5.17
CA VAL A 32 13.38 6.13 -4.10
C VAL A 32 14.11 6.60 -2.86
N ALA A 33 13.91 7.86 -2.47
CA ALA A 33 14.42 8.35 -1.19
C ALA A 33 13.77 7.52 -0.08
N ALA A 34 14.53 7.24 0.99
CA ALA A 34 13.98 6.48 2.10
C ALA A 34 12.79 7.26 2.71
N PRO A 35 11.68 6.58 3.07
CA PRO A 35 10.56 7.22 3.75
C PRO A 35 11.02 7.90 5.03
N VAL A 36 10.63 9.15 5.21
CA VAL A 36 10.81 9.87 6.47
C VAL A 36 9.53 9.66 7.26
N ALA A 37 9.61 8.91 8.37
CA ALA A 37 8.47 8.63 9.22
C ALA A 37 8.06 9.88 10.00
N ASP A 38 6.78 10.24 9.95
CA ASP A 38 6.19 11.31 10.73
C ASP A 38 4.71 11.00 11.02
N PHE A 39 4.16 11.55 12.10
CA PHE A 39 2.77 11.31 12.47
C PHE A 39 2.16 12.39 13.36
N ALA A 40 0.82 12.39 13.40
CA ALA A 40 0.03 13.13 14.38
C ALA A 40 -0.87 12.18 15.17
N ALA A 41 -1.16 12.54 16.42
CA ALA A 41 -2.10 11.83 17.29
C ALA A 41 -3.14 12.80 17.85
N ASN A 42 -4.41 12.39 17.89
CA ASN A 42 -5.48 13.22 18.43
C ASN A 42 -6.61 12.37 19.07
N PRO A 43 -7.04 12.66 20.32
CA PRO A 43 -6.43 13.59 21.28
C PRO A 43 -5.13 13.04 21.89
N THR A 44 -4.28 13.90 22.46
CA THR A 44 -3.04 13.49 23.16
C THR A 44 -3.18 13.38 24.67
N SER A 45 -4.35 13.75 25.23
CA SER A 45 -4.65 13.68 26.66
C SER A 45 -6.15 13.56 26.91
N GLY A 46 -6.53 12.91 28.01
CA GLY A 46 -7.92 12.76 28.44
C GLY A 46 -8.06 11.70 29.54
N GLU A 47 -9.30 11.36 29.89
CA GLU A 47 -9.60 10.28 30.85
C GLU A 47 -9.61 8.92 30.15
N ALA A 48 -9.25 7.88 30.90
CA ALA A 48 -9.37 6.51 30.41
C ALA A 48 -10.84 6.04 30.48
N PRO A 49 -11.34 5.31 29.46
CA PRO A 49 -10.65 4.91 28.25
C PRO A 49 -10.53 6.05 27.24
N LEU A 50 -9.31 6.30 26.74
CA LEU A 50 -9.04 7.36 25.77
C LEU A 50 -8.89 6.76 24.37
N ASN A 51 -9.81 7.11 23.47
CA ASN A 51 -9.73 6.71 22.06
C ASN A 51 -8.90 7.74 21.27
N VAL A 52 -7.72 7.34 20.80
CA VAL A 52 -6.76 8.17 20.07
C VAL A 52 -6.67 7.73 18.61
N GLY A 53 -6.87 8.67 17.69
CA GLY A 53 -6.60 8.47 16.26
C GLY A 53 -5.18 8.88 15.92
N PHE A 54 -4.51 8.07 15.09
CA PHE A 54 -3.19 8.34 14.56
C PHE A 54 -3.27 8.58 13.04
N SER A 55 -2.57 9.60 12.58
CA SER A 55 -2.47 9.97 11.17
C SER A 55 -1.02 9.90 10.71
N ASP A 56 -0.77 9.16 9.64
CA ASP A 56 0.51 9.12 8.94
C ASP A 56 0.78 10.45 8.23
N LEU A 57 1.94 11.04 8.52
CA LEU A 57 2.46 12.24 7.86
C LEU A 57 3.78 11.95 7.13
N SER A 58 4.13 10.68 6.97
CA SER A 58 5.39 10.25 6.39
C SER A 58 5.55 10.70 4.93
N SER A 59 6.78 11.03 4.54
CA SER A 59 7.13 11.42 3.17
C SER A 59 7.80 10.28 2.39
N GLU A 60 8.08 10.51 1.10
CA GLU A 60 8.78 9.57 0.20
C GLU A 60 8.10 8.20 0.02
N THR A 61 6.77 8.19 -0.04
CA THR A 61 5.93 7.02 -0.42
C THR A 61 6.16 5.75 0.42
N PRO A 62 5.86 5.78 1.72
CA PRO A 62 5.84 4.56 2.54
C PRO A 62 4.86 3.53 1.97
N THR A 63 5.23 2.25 2.05
CA THR A 63 4.41 1.13 1.57
C THR A 63 3.93 0.20 2.69
N ALA A 64 4.42 0.42 3.91
CA ALA A 64 4.08 -0.34 5.10
C ALA A 64 4.20 0.54 6.35
N TRP A 65 3.39 0.25 7.36
CA TRP A 65 3.39 0.93 8.65
C TRP A 65 3.53 -0.08 9.78
N ALA A 66 4.21 0.34 10.85
CA ALA A 66 4.37 -0.43 12.07
C ALA A 66 4.24 0.53 13.24
N TRP A 67 3.10 0.49 13.92
CA TRP A 67 2.81 1.28 15.10
C TRP A 67 3.05 0.47 16.36
N ASN A 68 3.67 1.09 17.36
CA ASN A 68 3.75 0.59 18.72
C ASN A 68 3.12 1.63 19.63
N PHE A 69 2.02 1.30 20.29
CA PHE A 69 1.29 2.28 21.11
C PHE A 69 1.89 2.47 22.51
N GLY A 70 2.97 1.77 22.86
CA GLY A 70 3.64 1.88 24.15
C GLY A 70 2.95 1.14 25.30
N ASP A 71 1.75 0.60 25.09
CA ASP A 71 1.00 -0.24 26.03
C ASP A 71 1.08 -1.75 25.71
N GLY A 72 1.87 -2.12 24.69
CA GLY A 72 2.03 -3.48 24.20
C GLY A 72 1.17 -3.82 22.98
N ALA A 73 0.24 -2.95 22.58
CA ALA A 73 -0.52 -3.12 21.34
C ALA A 73 0.23 -2.54 20.13
N THR A 74 -0.02 -3.12 18.95
CA THR A 74 0.59 -2.72 17.68
C THR A 74 -0.43 -2.66 16.55
N SER A 75 -0.12 -1.92 15.48
CA SER A 75 -0.94 -1.89 14.26
C SER A 75 -0.10 -1.78 13.00
N THR A 76 -0.63 -2.25 11.88
CA THR A 76 -0.03 -2.12 10.53
C THR A 76 -0.86 -1.28 9.58
N LEU A 77 -1.92 -0.64 10.08
CA LEU A 77 -2.74 0.29 9.30
C LEU A 77 -2.00 1.62 9.12
N GLN A 78 -2.23 2.30 8.01
CA GLN A 78 -1.67 3.65 7.78
C GLN A 78 -2.16 4.65 8.83
N ASN A 79 -3.47 4.70 9.07
CA ASN A 79 -4.10 5.61 10.02
C ASN A 79 -4.93 4.82 11.04
N PRO A 80 -4.31 4.22 12.07
CA PRO A 80 -5.03 3.42 13.06
C PRO A 80 -5.74 4.29 14.10
N THR A 81 -6.72 3.68 14.75
CA THR A 81 -7.30 4.16 16.01
C THR A 81 -6.93 3.18 17.11
N HIS A 82 -6.53 3.68 18.28
CA HIS A 82 -6.20 2.86 19.44
C HIS A 82 -6.90 3.37 20.70
N VAL A 83 -7.27 2.46 21.61
CA VAL A 83 -7.96 2.79 22.86
C VAL A 83 -7.06 2.49 24.04
N TYR A 84 -6.61 3.53 24.73
CA TYR A 84 -5.87 3.41 25.98
C TYR A 84 -6.85 3.17 27.13
N SER A 85 -6.93 1.91 27.59
CA SER A 85 -7.89 1.50 28.61
C SER A 85 -7.47 1.86 30.04
N THR A 86 -6.21 2.21 30.25
CA THR A 86 -5.64 2.55 31.56
C THR A 86 -5.04 3.94 31.54
N ALA A 87 -5.12 4.64 32.67
CA ALA A 87 -4.46 5.92 32.83
C ALA A 87 -2.94 5.72 32.90
N GLY A 88 -2.19 6.52 32.14
CA GLY A 88 -0.74 6.41 32.06
C GLY A 88 -0.15 7.34 31.01
N THR A 89 1.18 7.37 30.94
CA THR A 89 1.92 8.02 29.87
C THR A 89 2.47 6.93 28.96
N PHE A 90 2.10 6.98 27.68
CA PHE A 90 2.52 6.02 26.68
C PHE A 90 3.39 6.72 25.64
N THR A 91 4.48 6.07 25.24
CA THR A 91 5.36 6.54 24.17
C THR A 91 5.04 5.77 22.91
N VAL A 92 4.70 6.51 21.85
CA VAL A 92 4.39 6.01 20.51
C VAL A 92 5.54 6.36 19.57
#